data_AF-A0AAD0F2T2-F1
#
_entry.id   AF-A0AAD0F2T2-F1
#
_cell.length_a   1.000
_cell.length_b   1.000
_cell.length_c   1.000
_cell.angle_alpha   90.00
_cell.angle_beta   90.00
_cell.angle_gamma   90.00
#
_symmetry.space_group_name_H-M   'P 1'
#
loop_
_entity.id
_entity.type
_entity.pdbx_description
1 polymer ?
#
loop_
_entity_poly.entity_id
_entity_poly.type
_entity_poly.pdbx_seq_one_letter_code
_entity_poly.pdbx_strand_id
1 'polypeptide(L)' 'MAKISVIGSGGWGIALTILLHKNGHELTVWSFD' A
#
# COMPACT_ATOMS: atom_id res chain seq x y z
N MET A 1 2.51 -6.23 13.12
CA MET A 1 1.44 -6.27 12.11
C MET A 1 0.54 -5.07 12.34
N ALA A 2 0.33 -4.24 11.31
CA ALA A 2 -0.51 -3.04 11.39
C ALA A 2 -1.41 -2.96 10.16
N LYS A 3 -2.55 -2.28 10.27
CA LYS A 3 -3.45 -1.99 9.16
C LYS A 3 -3.09 -0.65 8.55
N ILE A 4 -2.78 -0.62 7.25
CA ILE A 4 -2.27 0.57 6.56
C ILE A 4 -3.10 0.83 5.31
N SER A 5 -3.61 2.05 5.18
CA SER A 5 -4.24 2.52 3.96
C SER A 5 -3.24 3.32 3.12
N VAL A 6 -3.00 2.89 1.88
CA VAL A 6 -2.16 3.61 0.91
C VAL A 6 -3.08 4.35 -0.06
N ILE A 7 -2.94 5.68 -0.16
CA ILE A 7 -3.75 6.51 -1.06
C ILE A 7 -2.91 6.86 -2.29
N GLY A 8 -3.38 6.43 -3.46
CA GLY A 8 -2.75 6.55 -4.76
C GLY A 8 -2.09 5.24 -5.23
N SER A 9 -2.45 4.77 -6.42
CA SER A 9 -1.85 3.59 -7.07
C SER A 9 -0.81 3.94 -8.15
N GLY A 10 -0.14 5.09 -8.01
CA GLY A 10 1.00 5.44 -8.86
C GLY A 10 2.21 4.54 -8.62
N GLY A 11 3.23 4.62 -9.47
CA GLY A 11 4.41 3.72 -9.39
C GLY A 11 5.07 3.68 -8.01
N TRP A 12 5.21 4.83 -7.34
CA TRP A 12 5.72 4.91 -5.97
C TRP A 12 4.76 4.35 -4.92
N GLY A 13 3.44 4.54 -5.10
CA GLY A 13 2.42 4.00 -4.20
C GLY A 13 2.38 2.48 -4.22
N ILE A 14 2.55 1.87 -5.39
CA ILE A 14 2.66 0.42 -5.54
C ILE A 14 3.99 -0.10 -4.97
N ALA A 15 5.12 0.57 -5.24
CA ALA A 15 6.41 0.18 -4.67
C ALA A 15 6.39 0.14 -3.14
N LEU A 16 5.80 1.17 -2.50
CA LEU A 16 5.62 1.23 -1.05
C LEU A 16 4.66 0.14 -0.54
N THR A 17 3.55 -0.10 -1.25
CA THR A 17 2.59 -1.17 -0.92
C THR A 17 3.28 -2.53 -0.89
N ILE A 18 4.12 -2.83 -1.89
CA ILE A 18 4.87 -4.10 -1.96
C ILE A 18 5.81 -4.25 -0.76
N LEU A 19 6.54 -3.20 -0.38
CA LEU A 19 7.44 -3.22 0.77
C LEU A 19 6.67 -3.49 2.07
N LEU A 20 5.56 -2.77 2.29
CA LEU A 20 4.75 -2.92 3.50
C LEU A 20 4.09 -4.31 3.57
N HIS A 21 3.69 -4.87 2.43
CA HIS A 21 3.11 -6.21 2.38
C HIS A 21 4.13 -7.28 2.75
N LYS A 22 5.37 -7.16 2.23
CA LYS A 22 6.49 -8.04 2.58
C LYS A 22 6.87 -7.97 4.06
N ASN A 23 6.64 -6.83 4.70
CA ASN A 23 6.84 -6.64 6.14
C ASN A 23 5.67 -7.18 7.00
N GLY A 24 4.69 -7.87 6.40
CA GLY A 24 3.60 -8.52 7.12
C GLY A 24 2.52 -7.55 7.61
N HIS A 25 2.34 -6.41 6.92
CA HIS A 25 1.23 -5.49 7.18
C HIS A 25 -0.01 -5.85 6.35
N GLU A 26 -1.18 -5.57 6.91
CA GLU A 26 -2.47 -5.68 6.23
C GLU A 26 -2.73 -4.34 5.52
N LEU A 27 -2.92 -4.37 4.20
CA LEU A 27 -2.94 -3.17 3.37
C LEU A 27 -4.27 -3.01 2.64
N THR A 28 -4.73 -1.77 2.55
CA THR A 28 -5.80 -1.34 1.62
C THR A 28 -5.25 -0.25 0.73
N VAL A 29 -5.30 -0.44 -0.59
CA VAL A 29 -4.87 0.58 -1.56
C VAL A 29 -6.11 1.29 -2.11
N TRP A 30 -6.09 2.61 -2.07
CA TRP A 30 -7.13 3.47 -2.62
C TRP A 30 -6.57 4.16 -3.87
N SER A 31 -7.33 4.15 -4.96
CA SER A 31 -7.08 5.03 -6.09
C SER A 31 -8.38 5.69 -6.49
N PHE A 32 -8.27 6.88 -7.05
CA PHE A 32 -9.36 7.56 -7.75
C PHE A 32 -9.02 7.59 -9.24
N ASP A 33 -10.05 7.49 -10.09
CA ASP A 33 -9.97 7.90 -11.49
C ASP A 33 -10.33 9.40 -11.60
#